data_AF-A0A7J9HU51-F1
#
_entry.id   AF-A0A7J9HU51-F1
#
_cell.length_a   1.000
_cell.length_b   1.000
_cell.length_c   1.000
_cell.angle_alpha   90.00
_cell.angle_beta   90.00
_cell.angle_gamma   90.00
#
_symmetry.space_group_name_H-M   'P 1'
#
loop_
_entity.id
_entity.type
_entity.pdbx_description
1 polymer ?
#
loop_
_entity_poly.entity_id
_entity_poly.type
_entity_poly.pdbx_seq_one_letter_code
_entity_poly.pdbx_strand_id
1 'polypeptide(L)'
;MESRSRLSSMLSYAIFLVTLSGLATLSDSTQQAFKRDPGLPHWHHSAFLEVRDSVRSDVRRTLHTRAEVPFQVPLEVNVVLIGLNGDGGYRYNVNSQKLEEFLRVSFPSHRPSCLETEEPLDIEHHVVYNTFPAGQPELIALEKALKEAMVPAGSAREPDFGREVPLFEVEATAVEPVFEKLYSYIFDVESGGYSAKEMDRPVPTAIFIVNFDKVRMDPRNKEVDLDSLMYSKLTPLTNEEMKQQEGDYIYRYRYNGGGASQVWLSSG
;
A
#
# COMPACT_ATOMS: atom_id res chain seq x y z
N MET A 1 -53.66 30.07 28.46
CA MET A 1 -53.22 29.90 27.06
C MET A 1 -51.69 29.99 26.88
N GLU A 2 -50.90 30.44 27.86
CA GLU A 2 -49.44 30.63 27.72
C GLU A 2 -48.59 29.36 27.87
N SER A 3 -49.06 28.34 28.58
CA SER A 3 -48.28 27.09 28.80
C SER A 3 -48.14 26.26 27.52
N ARG A 4 -49.15 26.25 26.64
CA ARG A 4 -49.13 25.49 25.37
C ARG A 4 -48.16 26.07 24.34
N SER A 5 -47.96 27.39 24.30
CA SER A 5 -47.03 28.02 23.35
C SER A 5 -45.56 27.83 23.74
N ARG A 6 -45.26 27.77 25.03
CA ARG A 6 -43.90 27.45 25.53
C ARG A 6 -43.51 26.00 25.23
N LEU A 7 -44.46 25.07 25.37
CA LEU A 7 -44.25 23.67 25.01
C LEU A 7 -44.05 23.48 23.51
N SER A 8 -44.81 24.18 22.64
CA SER A 8 -44.58 24.09 21.19
C SER A 8 -43.24 24.69 20.79
N SER A 9 -42.85 25.83 21.38
CA SER A 9 -41.55 26.48 21.12
C SER A 9 -40.36 25.62 21.55
N MET A 10 -40.46 24.94 22.71
CA MET A 10 -39.44 23.99 23.18
C MET A 10 -39.34 22.75 22.28
N LEU A 11 -40.47 22.22 21.81
CA LEU A 11 -40.47 21.10 20.84
C LEU A 11 -39.84 21.51 19.52
N SER A 12 -40.14 22.71 19.01
CA SER A 12 -39.55 23.23 17.77
C SER A 12 -38.04 23.41 17.89
N TYR A 13 -37.54 23.91 19.04
CA TYR A 13 -36.11 24.04 19.29
C TYR A 13 -35.41 22.68 19.39
N ALA A 14 -36.03 21.70 20.06
CA ALA A 14 -35.50 20.35 20.15
C ALA A 14 -35.43 19.67 18.78
N ILE A 15 -36.47 19.82 17.95
CA ILE A 15 -36.48 19.32 16.56
C ILE A 15 -35.39 20.00 15.74
N PHE A 16 -35.23 21.32 15.86
CA PHE A 16 -34.19 22.06 15.13
C PHE A 16 -32.79 21.61 15.53
N LEU A 17 -32.53 21.40 16.81
CA LEU A 17 -31.26 20.88 17.33
C LEU A 17 -30.99 19.46 16.85
N VAL A 18 -31.99 18.57 16.81
CA VAL A 18 -31.87 17.20 16.29
C VAL A 18 -31.62 17.21 14.77
N THR A 19 -32.29 18.09 14.00
CA THR A 19 -32.02 18.22 12.57
C THR A 19 -30.64 18.80 12.28
N LEU A 20 -30.17 19.74 13.09
CA LEU A 20 -28.84 20.34 12.94
C LEU A 20 -27.72 19.36 13.31
N SER A 21 -27.92 18.57 14.37
CA SER A 21 -26.99 17.48 14.72
C SER A 21 -27.03 16.32 13.73
N GLY A 22 -28.21 15.98 13.18
CA GLY A 22 -28.35 15.03 12.08
C GLY A 22 -27.64 15.47 10.79
N LEU A 23 -27.72 16.76 10.45
CA LEU A 23 -27.00 17.36 9.31
C LEU A 23 -25.47 17.41 9.54
N ALA A 24 -25.03 17.67 10.77
CA ALA A 24 -23.60 17.59 11.13
C ALA A 24 -23.07 16.16 11.00
N THR A 25 -23.84 15.14 11.42
CA THR A 25 -23.45 13.73 11.27
C THR A 25 -23.49 13.19 9.84
N LEU A 26 -24.30 13.80 8.95
CA LEU A 26 -24.32 13.46 7.52
C LEU A 26 -23.13 14.07 6.76
N SER A 27 -22.67 15.26 7.21
CA SER A 27 -21.47 15.92 6.69
C SER A 27 -20.18 15.15 7.02
N ASP A 28 -20.17 14.43 8.14
CA ASP A 28 -19.06 13.55 8.57
C ASP A 28 -19.11 12.14 7.93
N SER A 29 -19.92 11.94 6.88
CA SER A 29 -19.68 10.83 5.92
C SER A 29 -18.48 11.14 5.02
N THR A 30 -17.41 11.65 5.64
CA THR A 30 -16.18 12.08 4.99
C THR A 30 -15.67 10.97 4.10
N GLN A 31 -15.46 11.34 2.84
CA GLN A 31 -14.62 10.69 1.84
C GLN A 31 -13.35 10.12 2.49
N GLN A 32 -13.40 8.86 2.91
CA GLN A 32 -12.32 8.20 3.67
C GLN A 32 -11.72 7.08 2.83
N ALA A 33 -10.42 7.16 2.60
CA ALA A 33 -9.65 6.07 1.99
C ALA A 33 -9.74 4.79 2.85
N PHE A 34 -9.52 3.61 2.25
CA PHE A 34 -9.56 2.30 2.93
C PHE A 34 -10.97 1.87 3.39
N LYS A 35 -12.02 2.35 2.73
CA LYS A 35 -13.40 1.92 3.00
C LYS A 35 -13.68 0.60 2.28
N ARG A 36 -14.07 -0.42 3.05
CA ARG A 36 -14.42 -1.73 2.48
C ARG A 36 -15.75 -1.65 1.73
N ASP A 37 -15.68 -1.72 0.41
CA ASP A 37 -16.84 -2.01 -0.43
C ASP A 37 -17.04 -3.53 -0.58
N PRO A 38 -18.27 -4.06 -0.55
CA PRO A 38 -18.54 -5.51 -0.59
C PRO A 38 -18.06 -6.25 -1.85
N GLY A 39 -17.53 -5.54 -2.85
CA GLY A 39 -17.13 -6.08 -4.16
C GLY A 39 -15.62 -6.20 -4.38
N LEU A 40 -14.77 -5.80 -3.43
CA LEU A 40 -13.33 -5.92 -3.57
C LEU A 40 -12.88 -7.39 -3.40
N PRO A 41 -11.96 -7.87 -4.26
CA PRO A 41 -11.43 -9.23 -4.13
C PRO A 41 -10.77 -9.35 -2.76
N HIS A 42 -11.32 -10.24 -1.94
CA HIS A 42 -10.73 -10.56 -0.65
C HIS A 42 -9.49 -11.40 -0.90
N TRP A 43 -8.45 -11.14 -0.13
CA TRP A 43 -7.33 -12.06 -0.11
C TRP A 43 -7.77 -13.38 0.54
N HIS A 44 -7.40 -14.48 -0.12
CA HIS A 44 -7.70 -15.84 0.32
C HIS A 44 -6.42 -16.67 0.20
N HIS A 45 -6.07 -17.37 1.29
CA HIS A 45 -4.98 -18.36 1.35
C HIS A 45 -5.28 -19.65 0.56
N SER A 46 -5.77 -19.55 -0.67
CA SER A 46 -6.14 -20.72 -1.45
C SER A 46 -4.94 -21.64 -1.70
N ALA A 47 -3.70 -21.12 -1.78
CA ALA A 47 -2.55 -21.98 -2.00
C ALA A 47 -2.19 -22.81 -0.75
N PHE A 48 -2.36 -22.29 0.47
CA PHE A 48 -1.95 -23.01 1.69
C PHE A 48 -2.89 -24.14 2.15
N LEU A 49 -4.15 -24.18 1.71
CA LEU A 49 -5.09 -25.24 2.08
C LEU A 49 -4.79 -26.59 1.39
N GLU A 50 -4.33 -26.58 0.13
CA GLU A 50 -3.88 -27.81 -0.58
C GLU A 50 -2.49 -28.29 -0.14
N VAL A 51 -1.75 -27.42 0.55
CA VAL A 51 -0.32 -27.61 0.86
C VAL A 51 -0.08 -28.43 2.11
N ARG A 52 -0.97 -28.40 3.10
CA ARG A 52 -0.75 -29.10 4.37
C ARG A 52 -0.64 -30.62 4.18
N ASP A 53 -1.41 -31.17 3.25
CA ASP A 53 -1.38 -32.61 2.94
C ASP A 53 -0.22 -32.95 2.00
N SER A 54 0.10 -32.08 1.03
CA SER A 54 1.25 -32.23 0.12
C SER A 54 2.58 -32.19 0.88
N VAL A 55 2.82 -31.17 1.70
CA VAL A 55 4.02 -31.01 2.53
C VAL A 55 4.18 -32.17 3.50
N ARG A 56 3.10 -32.64 4.12
CA ARG A 56 3.16 -33.81 5.02
C ARG A 56 3.54 -35.08 4.25
N SER A 57 3.03 -35.26 3.03
CA SER A 57 3.39 -36.39 2.17
C SER A 57 4.84 -36.31 1.68
N ASP A 58 5.33 -35.10 1.41
CA ASP A 58 6.68 -34.83 0.90
C ASP A 58 7.72 -34.99 2.01
N VAL A 59 7.48 -34.44 3.20
CA VAL A 59 8.31 -34.70 4.39
C VAL A 59 8.37 -36.20 4.68
N ARG A 60 7.24 -36.89 4.62
CA ARG A 60 7.20 -38.35 4.83
C ARG A 60 7.98 -39.09 3.74
N ARG A 61 7.92 -38.64 2.48
CA ARG A 61 8.68 -39.20 1.36
C ARG A 61 10.18 -38.96 1.54
N THR A 62 10.61 -37.75 1.89
CA THR A 62 12.03 -37.40 2.10
C THR A 62 12.63 -38.12 3.31
N LEU A 63 11.87 -38.28 4.40
CA LEU A 63 12.31 -39.02 5.58
C LEU A 63 12.42 -40.54 5.35
N HIS A 64 11.67 -41.10 4.40
CA HIS A 64 11.60 -42.54 4.16
C HIS A 64 12.26 -43.01 2.85
N THR A 65 12.68 -42.09 1.99
CA THR A 65 13.31 -42.40 0.71
C THR A 65 14.63 -41.63 0.65
N ARG A 66 15.73 -42.28 0.25
CA ARG A 66 16.98 -41.60 -0.18
C ARG A 66 16.78 -40.88 -1.52
N ALA A 67 15.63 -40.23 -1.71
CA ALA A 67 15.24 -39.59 -2.95
C ALA A 67 15.74 -38.15 -3.01
N GLU A 68 16.13 -37.74 -4.21
CA GLU A 68 16.86 -36.54 -4.55
C GLU A 68 16.14 -35.26 -4.12
N VAL A 69 16.91 -34.44 -3.39
CA VAL A 69 16.82 -32.99 -3.24
C VAL A 69 16.41 -32.30 -4.55
N PRO A 70 15.60 -31.22 -4.53
CA PRO A 70 15.22 -30.38 -3.38
C PRO A 70 13.79 -30.54 -2.83
N PHE A 71 13.62 -30.23 -1.55
CA PHE A 71 12.33 -30.21 -0.87
C PHE A 71 11.47 -29.02 -1.32
N GLN A 72 10.27 -29.28 -1.80
CA GLN A 72 9.40 -28.23 -2.37
C GLN A 72 8.55 -27.54 -1.30
N VAL A 73 8.69 -26.23 -1.20
CA VAL A 73 7.93 -25.38 -0.27
C VAL A 73 7.17 -24.33 -1.08
N PRO A 74 5.84 -24.23 -0.95
CA PRO A 74 5.10 -23.17 -1.60
C PRO A 74 5.38 -21.83 -0.93
N LEU A 75 5.56 -20.79 -1.73
CA LEU A 75 5.76 -19.42 -1.28
C LEU A 75 4.74 -18.51 -1.97
N GLU A 76 3.82 -17.93 -1.20
CA GLU A 76 2.90 -16.90 -1.71
C GLU A 76 3.59 -15.54 -1.69
N VAL A 77 3.65 -14.86 -2.85
CA VAL A 77 4.18 -13.51 -3.00
C VAL A 77 3.07 -12.60 -3.50
N ASN A 78 2.66 -11.65 -2.65
CA ASN A 78 1.62 -10.70 -2.99
C ASN A 78 2.25 -9.40 -3.49
N VAL A 79 1.87 -8.94 -4.68
CA VAL A 79 2.37 -7.70 -5.30
C VAL A 79 1.24 -6.68 -5.31
N VAL A 80 1.40 -5.59 -4.58
CA VAL A 80 0.41 -4.51 -4.51
C VAL A 80 0.86 -3.36 -5.41
N LEU A 81 0.03 -3.03 -6.40
CA LEU A 81 0.29 -1.99 -7.40
C LEU A 81 -0.43 -0.70 -7.01
N ILE A 82 0.30 0.36 -6.71
CA ILE A 82 -0.22 1.66 -6.26
C ILE A 82 0.13 2.73 -7.29
N GLY A 83 -0.86 3.46 -7.80
CA GLY A 83 -0.62 4.50 -8.82
C GLY A 83 -0.36 3.95 -10.23
N LEU A 84 -0.73 2.70 -10.47
CA LEU A 84 -0.55 2.00 -11.75
C LEU A 84 -1.89 1.69 -12.42
N ASN A 85 -2.95 2.43 -12.09
CA ASN A 85 -4.27 2.32 -12.73
C ASN A 85 -4.57 3.53 -13.64
N GLY A 86 -3.53 4.28 -14.05
CA GLY A 86 -3.68 5.55 -14.76
C GLY A 86 -3.98 6.73 -13.85
N ASP A 87 -3.75 6.58 -12.54
CA ASP A 87 -4.03 7.54 -11.47
C ASP A 87 -2.76 8.14 -10.86
N GLY A 88 -1.65 7.39 -10.85
CA GLY A 88 -0.34 7.83 -10.36
C GLY A 88 0.48 8.65 -11.35
N GLY A 89 1.77 8.82 -11.05
CA GLY A 89 2.73 9.58 -11.86
C GLY A 89 2.77 9.09 -13.32
N TYR A 90 2.91 10.01 -14.28
CA TYR A 90 2.89 9.71 -15.73
C TYR A 90 1.65 8.96 -16.24
N ARG A 91 0.63 8.72 -15.39
CA ARG A 91 -0.60 7.97 -15.69
C ARG A 91 -0.32 6.58 -16.27
N TYR A 92 0.71 5.89 -15.79
CA TYR A 92 0.97 4.50 -16.19
C TYR A 92 -0.16 3.57 -15.76
N ASN A 93 -0.43 2.58 -16.61
CA ASN A 93 -1.42 1.53 -16.35
C ASN A 93 -0.77 0.15 -16.50
N VAL A 94 -0.90 -0.68 -15.46
CA VAL A 94 -0.42 -2.06 -15.45
C VAL A 94 -1.60 -2.99 -15.25
N ASN A 95 -1.78 -3.92 -16.18
CA ASN A 95 -2.80 -4.96 -16.05
C ASN A 95 -2.33 -6.01 -15.04
N SER A 96 -2.99 -6.10 -13.89
CA SER A 96 -2.63 -7.00 -12.79
C SER A 96 -2.61 -8.48 -13.20
N GLN A 97 -3.59 -8.94 -13.97
CA GLN A 97 -3.69 -10.34 -14.42
C GLN A 97 -2.54 -10.72 -15.36
N LYS A 98 -2.18 -9.83 -16.30
CA LYS A 98 -1.05 -10.05 -17.20
C LYS A 98 0.27 -10.06 -16.46
N LEU A 99 0.42 -9.19 -15.45
CA LEU A 99 1.63 -9.18 -14.60
C LEU A 99 1.74 -10.47 -13.79
N GLU A 100 0.64 -10.92 -13.17
CA GLU A 100 0.57 -12.17 -12.43
C GLU A 100 0.94 -13.37 -13.31
N GLU A 101 0.36 -13.46 -14.51
CA GLU A 101 0.69 -14.52 -15.47
C GLU A 101 2.16 -14.46 -15.89
N PHE A 102 2.68 -13.26 -16.16
CA PHE A 102 4.09 -13.07 -16.53
C PHE A 102 5.04 -13.53 -15.43
N LEU A 103 4.78 -13.14 -14.17
CA LEU A 103 5.58 -13.53 -13.02
C LEU A 103 5.54 -15.05 -12.81
N ARG A 104 4.34 -15.64 -12.89
CA ARG A 104 4.15 -17.10 -12.76
C ARG A 104 4.91 -17.89 -13.83
N VAL A 105 4.92 -17.43 -15.08
CA VAL A 105 5.60 -18.12 -16.19
C VAL A 105 7.12 -17.91 -16.15
N SER A 106 7.56 -16.72 -15.77
CA SER A 106 8.97 -16.33 -15.82
C SER A 106 9.76 -16.77 -14.59
N PHE A 107 9.10 -16.81 -13.42
CA PHE A 107 9.72 -17.12 -12.12
C PHE A 107 8.92 -18.16 -11.32
N PRO A 108 8.66 -19.36 -11.87
CA PRO A 108 7.79 -20.36 -11.23
C PRO A 108 8.40 -20.92 -9.94
N SER A 109 9.72 -20.97 -9.83
CA SER A 109 10.41 -21.45 -8.64
C SER A 109 11.66 -20.63 -8.31
N HIS A 110 12.04 -20.68 -7.05
CA HIS A 110 13.26 -20.06 -6.55
C HIS A 110 13.99 -20.99 -5.60
N ARG A 111 15.24 -21.34 -5.94
CA ARG A 111 16.13 -22.12 -5.08
C ARG A 111 17.15 -21.19 -4.44
N PRO A 112 17.06 -20.91 -3.12
CA PRO A 112 18.04 -20.09 -2.43
C PRO A 112 19.39 -20.81 -2.37
N SER A 113 20.47 -20.02 -2.32
CA SER A 113 21.85 -20.50 -2.13
C SER A 113 22.37 -20.15 -0.74
N CYS A 114 23.29 -20.95 -0.22
CA CYS A 114 24.04 -20.63 0.98
C CYS A 114 24.92 -19.40 0.74
N LEU A 115 24.92 -18.43 1.65
CA LEU A 115 25.72 -17.22 1.50
C LEU A 115 27.23 -17.49 1.55
N GLU A 116 27.66 -18.47 2.34
CA GLU A 116 29.09 -18.78 2.54
C GLU A 116 29.67 -19.65 1.43
N THR A 117 28.88 -20.58 0.90
CA THR A 117 29.34 -21.58 -0.09
C THR A 117 28.80 -21.36 -1.48
N GLU A 118 27.82 -20.47 -1.66
CA GLU A 118 27.04 -20.24 -2.90
C GLU A 118 26.29 -21.49 -3.41
N GLU A 119 26.41 -22.62 -2.73
CA GLU A 119 25.75 -23.86 -3.12
C GLU A 119 24.23 -23.79 -2.89
N PRO A 120 23.41 -24.27 -3.84
CA PRO A 120 21.97 -24.29 -3.69
C PRO A 120 21.52 -25.12 -2.49
N LEU A 121 20.65 -24.55 -1.65
CA LEU A 121 20.10 -25.25 -0.49
C LEU A 121 19.19 -26.41 -0.93
N ASP A 122 18.95 -27.36 -0.03
CA ASP A 122 18.11 -28.53 -0.31
C ASP A 122 16.60 -28.23 -0.25
N ILE A 123 16.22 -26.99 -0.57
CA ILE A 123 14.86 -26.46 -0.56
C ILE A 123 14.64 -25.71 -1.87
N GLU A 124 13.50 -25.92 -2.50
CA GLU A 124 13.04 -25.17 -3.66
C GLU A 124 11.69 -24.54 -3.34
N HIS A 125 11.58 -23.23 -3.53
CA HIS A 125 10.31 -22.54 -3.37
C HIS A 125 9.51 -22.62 -4.66
N HIS A 126 8.29 -23.15 -4.62
CA HIS A 126 7.34 -23.00 -5.71
C HIS A 126 6.53 -21.72 -5.48
N VAL A 127 6.74 -20.71 -6.32
CA VAL A 127 6.25 -19.36 -6.04
C VAL A 127 4.87 -19.17 -6.66
N VAL A 128 3.91 -18.74 -5.83
CA VAL A 128 2.56 -18.37 -6.23
C VAL A 128 2.43 -16.86 -6.11
N TYR A 129 2.24 -16.19 -7.24
CA TYR A 129 2.09 -14.75 -7.29
C TYR A 129 0.62 -14.35 -7.23
N ASN A 130 0.31 -13.32 -6.45
CA ASN A 130 -0.98 -12.65 -6.46
C ASN A 130 -0.75 -11.16 -6.72
N THR A 131 -1.51 -10.55 -7.63
CA THR A 131 -1.36 -9.11 -7.92
C THR A 131 -2.60 -8.31 -7.55
N PHE A 132 -2.44 -7.30 -6.68
CA PHE A 132 -3.52 -6.47 -6.15
C PHE A 132 -3.38 -5.02 -6.63
N PRO A 133 -4.28 -4.52 -7.48
CA PRO A 133 -4.33 -3.09 -7.78
C PRO A 133 -4.95 -2.32 -6.60
N ALA A 134 -4.24 -1.32 -6.09
CA ALA A 134 -4.79 -0.36 -5.14
C ALA A 134 -5.61 0.71 -5.87
N GLY A 135 -6.66 1.21 -5.23
CA GLY A 135 -7.52 2.24 -5.80
C GLY A 135 -6.92 3.64 -5.67
N GLN A 136 -7.56 4.58 -6.37
CA GLN A 136 -7.21 5.99 -6.33
C GLN A 136 -7.33 6.59 -4.91
N PRO A 137 -8.34 6.27 -4.08
CA PRO A 137 -8.39 6.79 -2.70
C PRO A 137 -7.17 6.36 -1.87
N GLU A 138 -6.73 5.11 -2.00
CA GLU A 138 -5.56 4.58 -1.29
C GLU A 138 -4.27 5.27 -1.76
N LEU A 139 -4.10 5.48 -3.07
CA LEU A 139 -2.99 6.23 -3.65
C LEU A 139 -2.95 7.66 -3.08
N ILE A 140 -4.07 8.38 -3.15
CA ILE A 140 -4.15 9.79 -2.75
C ILE A 140 -3.89 9.94 -1.25
N ALA A 141 -4.35 9.00 -0.41
CA ALA A 141 -4.04 8.99 1.01
C ALA A 141 -2.54 8.82 1.27
N LEU A 142 -1.86 7.95 0.52
CA LEU A 142 -0.40 7.78 0.61
C LEU A 142 0.35 9.02 0.12
N GLU A 143 -0.05 9.60 -1.02
CA GLU A 143 0.54 10.84 -1.54
C GLU A 143 0.38 12.01 -0.56
N LYS A 144 -0.78 12.12 0.09
CA LYS A 144 -1.04 13.10 1.15
C LYS A 144 -0.11 12.90 2.35
N ALA A 145 0.00 11.67 2.84
CA ALA A 145 0.89 11.35 3.96
C ALA A 145 2.36 11.65 3.62
N LEU A 146 2.80 11.32 2.39
CA LEU A 146 4.14 11.63 1.92
C LEU A 146 4.38 13.15 1.87
N LYS A 147 3.44 13.89 1.26
CA LYS A 147 3.50 15.36 1.15
C LYS A 147 3.58 16.04 2.51
N GLU A 148 2.79 15.58 3.48
CA GLU A 148 2.79 16.11 4.85
C GLU A 148 4.08 15.75 5.62
N ALA A 149 4.69 14.60 5.33
CA ALA A 149 5.93 14.15 5.97
C ALA A 149 7.21 14.75 5.33
N MET A 150 7.12 15.41 4.17
CA MET A 150 8.27 16.02 3.50
C MET A 150 8.77 17.27 4.24
N VAL A 151 10.00 17.22 4.73
CA VAL A 151 10.67 18.33 5.41
C VAL A 151 11.76 18.92 4.49
N PRO A 152 11.83 20.25 4.31
CA PRO A 152 12.89 20.89 3.54
C PRO A 152 14.29 20.60 4.13
N ALA A 153 15.21 20.11 3.30
CA ALA A 153 16.58 19.74 3.69
C ALA A 153 17.65 20.44 2.83
N GLY A 154 17.33 21.60 2.27
CA GLY A 154 18.22 22.41 1.44
C GLY A 154 18.04 22.11 -0.04
N SER A 155 19.14 21.89 -0.75
CA SER A 155 19.18 21.64 -2.18
C SER A 155 19.99 20.39 -2.52
N ALA A 156 19.61 19.73 -3.61
CA ALA A 156 20.32 18.60 -4.17
C ALA A 156 20.51 18.81 -5.67
N ARG A 157 21.61 18.26 -6.20
CA ARG A 157 21.83 18.24 -7.63
C ARG A 157 21.07 17.06 -8.24
N GLU A 158 20.35 17.32 -9.33
CA GLU A 158 19.79 16.27 -10.17
C GLU A 158 20.88 15.27 -10.63
N PRO A 159 20.54 13.99 -10.87
CA PRO A 159 21.48 13.04 -11.45
C PRO A 159 22.05 13.56 -12.80
N ASP A 160 23.20 13.02 -13.21
CA ASP A 160 23.87 13.36 -14.47
C ASP A 160 24.30 14.83 -14.63
N PHE A 161 24.84 15.41 -13.56
CA PHE A 161 25.31 16.81 -13.53
C PHE A 161 24.22 17.86 -13.80
N GLY A 162 22.95 17.53 -13.52
CA GLY A 162 21.81 18.42 -13.71
C GLY A 162 21.81 19.66 -12.80
N ARG A 163 20.71 20.41 -12.83
CA ARG A 163 20.57 21.64 -12.04
C ARG A 163 20.41 21.34 -10.55
N GLU A 164 20.64 22.36 -9.74
CA GLU A 164 20.37 22.33 -8.32
C GLU A 164 18.87 22.57 -8.09
N VAL A 165 18.22 21.64 -7.40
CA VAL A 165 16.79 21.66 -7.09
C VAL A 165 16.56 21.53 -5.59
N PRO A 166 15.42 21.97 -5.06
CA PRO A 166 15.09 21.77 -3.64
C PRO A 166 15.10 20.29 -3.25
N LEU A 167 15.66 20.03 -2.08
CA LEU A 167 15.71 18.70 -1.46
C LEU A 167 14.73 18.63 -0.29
N PHE A 168 13.96 17.55 -0.26
CA PHE A 168 13.11 17.19 0.86
C PHE A 168 13.55 15.85 1.46
N GLU A 169 13.43 15.73 2.78
CA GLU A 169 13.62 14.47 3.49
C GLU A 169 12.28 13.99 4.04
N VAL A 170 12.04 12.69 3.94
CA VAL A 170 10.85 12.02 4.47
C VAL A 170 11.31 10.98 5.48
N GLU A 171 10.88 11.13 6.73
CA GLU A 171 11.09 10.09 7.74
C GLU A 171 10.12 8.94 7.47
N ALA A 172 10.68 7.76 7.27
CA ALA A 172 9.95 6.59 6.87
C ALA A 172 8.84 6.22 7.86
N THR A 173 9.18 6.25 9.15
CA THR A 173 8.27 5.90 10.24
C THR A 173 7.05 6.82 10.31
N ALA A 174 7.09 8.00 9.68
CA ALA A 174 5.93 8.89 9.62
C ALA A 174 4.87 8.41 8.62
N VAL A 175 5.26 7.66 7.58
CA VAL A 175 4.35 7.19 6.51
C VAL A 175 4.03 5.70 6.62
N GLU A 176 4.84 4.94 7.37
CA GLU A 176 4.60 3.52 7.74
C GLU A 176 3.13 3.24 8.12
N PRO A 177 2.49 4.01 9.02
CA PRO A 177 1.14 3.69 9.47
C PRO A 177 0.08 3.72 8.36
N VAL A 178 0.33 4.43 7.26
CA VAL A 178 -0.60 4.49 6.12
C VAL A 178 -0.41 3.29 5.21
N PHE A 179 0.83 2.82 5.03
CA PHE A 179 1.10 1.54 4.36
C PHE A 179 0.56 0.36 5.16
N GLU A 180 0.68 0.37 6.50
CA GLU A 180 0.08 -0.63 7.38
C GLU A 180 -1.46 -0.64 7.25
N LYS A 181 -2.10 0.53 7.18
CA LYS A 181 -3.54 0.60 6.92
C LYS A 181 -3.91 -0.01 5.58
N LEU A 182 -3.16 0.27 4.52
CA LEU A 182 -3.36 -0.35 3.20
C LEU A 182 -3.18 -1.87 3.26
N TYR A 183 -2.14 -2.34 3.96
CA TYR A 183 -1.87 -3.74 4.16
C TYR A 183 -3.02 -4.45 4.91
N SER A 184 -3.42 -3.93 6.07
CA SER A 184 -4.56 -4.43 6.84
C SER A 184 -5.87 -4.37 6.05
N TYR A 185 -6.04 -3.36 5.21
CA TYR A 185 -7.21 -3.22 4.35
C TYR A 185 -7.28 -4.34 3.29
N ILE A 186 -6.16 -4.66 2.62
CA ILE A 186 -6.09 -5.69 1.58
C ILE A 186 -6.15 -7.10 2.17
N PHE A 187 -5.41 -7.35 3.25
CA PHE A 187 -5.18 -8.69 3.78
C PHE A 187 -6.05 -9.06 4.99
N ASP A 188 -6.88 -8.12 5.49
CA ASP A 188 -7.73 -8.31 6.67
C ASP A 188 -6.95 -8.76 7.92
N VAL A 189 -5.74 -8.20 8.09
CA VAL A 189 -4.90 -8.42 9.26
C VAL A 189 -5.16 -7.28 10.26
N GLU A 190 -5.63 -7.60 11.47
CA GLU A 190 -5.81 -6.60 12.53
C GLU A 190 -4.46 -5.99 12.90
N SER A 191 -4.34 -4.65 12.84
CA SER A 191 -3.14 -3.88 13.19
C SER A 191 -2.92 -3.74 14.70
N GLY A 192 -3.54 -4.60 15.51
CA GLY A 192 -3.52 -4.56 16.97
C GLY A 192 -2.53 -5.55 17.56
N GLY A 193 -1.29 -5.11 17.79
CA GLY A 193 -0.30 -5.69 18.71
C GLY A 193 -0.25 -7.21 18.84
N TYR A 194 0.77 -7.83 18.22
CA TYR A 194 1.13 -9.25 18.29
C TYR A 194 0.76 -9.93 19.62
N SER A 195 -0.39 -10.59 19.66
CA SER A 195 -0.70 -11.52 20.75
C SER A 195 0.04 -12.83 20.49
N ALA A 196 0.43 -13.57 21.55
CA ALA A 196 1.10 -14.86 21.42
C ALA A 196 0.29 -15.92 20.65
N LYS A 197 -1.00 -15.67 20.35
CA LYS A 197 -1.86 -16.51 19.50
C LYS A 197 -1.82 -16.14 18.01
N GLU A 198 -1.26 -14.99 17.64
CA GLU A 198 -1.12 -14.54 16.24
C GLU A 198 0.20 -14.96 15.60
N MET A 199 1.21 -15.34 16.38
CA MET A 199 2.49 -15.81 15.85
C MET A 199 2.39 -17.08 14.98
N ASP A 200 1.32 -17.86 15.16
CA ASP A 200 1.05 -19.06 14.36
C ASP A 200 0.18 -18.79 13.12
N ARG A 201 -0.31 -17.55 12.92
CA ARG A 201 -1.06 -17.20 11.71
C ARG A 201 -0.08 -16.86 10.58
N PRO A 202 -0.23 -17.45 9.38
CA PRO A 202 0.58 -17.07 8.24
C PRO A 202 0.35 -15.60 7.89
N VAL A 203 1.37 -14.76 8.08
CA VAL A 203 1.35 -13.34 7.72
C VAL A 203 1.65 -13.21 6.22
N PRO A 204 0.82 -12.51 5.45
CA PRO A 204 1.05 -12.32 4.02
C PRO A 204 2.33 -11.55 3.71
N THR A 205 3.24 -12.15 2.94
CA THR A 205 4.37 -11.40 2.38
C THR A 205 3.87 -10.54 1.24
N ALA A 206 4.05 -9.21 1.35
CA ALA A 206 3.60 -8.24 0.36
C ALA A 206 4.74 -7.35 -0.13
N ILE A 207 4.78 -7.10 -1.44
CA ILE A 207 5.68 -6.16 -2.10
C ILE A 207 4.82 -5.01 -2.63
N PHE A 208 5.06 -3.80 -2.13
CA PHE A 208 4.39 -2.59 -2.62
C PHE A 208 5.19 -1.97 -3.76
N ILE A 209 4.57 -1.82 -4.92
CA ILE A 209 5.12 -1.09 -6.06
C ILE A 209 4.32 0.22 -6.17
N VAL A 210 5.00 1.35 -5.97
CA VAL A 210 4.40 2.67 -5.94
C VAL A 210 4.82 3.50 -7.13
N ASN A 211 3.87 4.25 -7.70
CA ASN A 211 4.09 5.22 -8.76
C ASN A 211 3.36 6.53 -8.41
N PHE A 212 3.94 7.30 -7.50
CA PHE A 212 3.34 8.55 -7.04
C PHE A 212 3.49 9.71 -8.03
N ASP A 213 2.53 10.63 -8.04
CA ASP A 213 2.59 11.87 -8.80
C ASP A 213 3.34 12.95 -8.01
N LYS A 214 4.60 13.25 -8.41
CA LYS A 214 5.43 14.23 -7.69
C LYS A 214 4.85 15.64 -7.75
N VAL A 215 4.09 16.00 -8.79
CA VAL A 215 3.49 17.35 -8.90
C VAL A 215 2.39 17.52 -7.86
N ARG A 216 1.59 16.47 -7.63
CA ARG A 216 0.58 16.47 -6.56
C ARG A 216 1.20 16.48 -5.16
N MET A 217 2.27 15.71 -4.99
CA MET A 217 3.00 15.59 -3.73
C MET A 217 3.91 16.78 -3.43
N ASP A 218 4.10 17.73 -4.34
CA ASP A 218 4.98 18.88 -4.12
C ASP A 218 4.51 19.68 -2.88
N PRO A 219 5.31 19.77 -1.80
CA PRO A 219 4.93 20.50 -0.58
C PRO A 219 4.80 22.01 -0.80
N ARG A 220 5.41 22.55 -1.87
CA ARG A 220 5.31 23.97 -2.25
C ARG A 220 3.96 24.29 -2.88
N ASN A 221 3.32 23.28 -3.49
CA ASN A 221 2.04 23.42 -4.15
C ASN A 221 0.88 23.31 -3.14
N LYS A 222 0.38 24.47 -2.70
CA LYS A 222 -0.74 24.57 -1.75
C LYS A 222 -2.12 24.62 -2.41
N GLU A 223 -2.17 24.69 -3.74
CA GLU A 223 -3.42 24.85 -4.49
C GLU A 223 -4.12 23.52 -4.75
N VAL A 224 -3.38 22.41 -4.70
CA VAL A 224 -3.92 21.07 -4.92
C VAL A 224 -4.57 20.55 -3.65
N ASP A 225 -5.90 20.50 -3.68
CA ASP A 225 -6.72 19.80 -2.69
C ASP A 225 -6.77 18.29 -3.01
N LEU A 226 -5.91 17.52 -2.35
CA LEU A 226 -5.83 16.07 -2.52
C LEU A 226 -7.12 15.36 -2.08
N ASP A 227 -7.85 15.85 -1.08
CA ASP A 227 -9.05 15.18 -0.58
C ASP A 227 -10.15 15.20 -1.64
N SER A 228 -10.30 16.32 -2.36
CA SER A 228 -11.21 16.41 -3.51
C SER A 228 -10.88 15.40 -4.63
N LEU A 229 -9.60 15.03 -4.76
CA LEU A 229 -9.14 14.15 -5.81
C LEU A 229 -9.42 12.67 -5.53
N MET A 230 -9.69 12.24 -4.29
CA MET A 230 -9.87 10.83 -3.96
C MET A 230 -10.93 10.12 -4.81
N TYR A 231 -12.04 10.79 -5.11
CA TYR A 231 -13.17 10.24 -5.87
C TYR A 231 -13.46 10.97 -7.18
N SER A 232 -12.68 12.02 -7.49
CA SER A 232 -12.82 12.74 -8.75
C SER A 232 -12.20 11.94 -9.91
N LYS A 233 -12.70 12.14 -11.12
CA LYS A 233 -12.04 11.58 -12.31
C LYS A 233 -10.77 12.38 -12.61
N LEU A 234 -9.61 11.75 -12.50
CA LEU A 234 -8.35 12.36 -12.91
C LEU A 234 -8.32 12.58 -14.42
N THR A 235 -7.84 13.75 -14.82
CA THR A 235 -7.66 14.08 -16.23
C THR A 235 -6.40 13.39 -16.78
N PRO A 236 -6.43 12.95 -18.06
CA PRO A 236 -5.21 12.55 -18.75
C PRO A 236 -4.20 13.69 -18.79
N LEU A 237 -2.91 13.36 -18.75
CA LEU A 237 -1.84 14.34 -18.88
C LEU A 237 -1.56 14.64 -20.35
N THR A 238 -1.36 15.92 -20.64
CA THR A 238 -0.76 16.39 -21.91
C THR A 238 0.74 16.08 -21.95
N ASN A 239 1.35 16.17 -23.14
CA ASN A 239 2.79 15.91 -23.29
C ASN A 239 3.64 16.91 -22.50
N GLU A 240 3.16 18.15 -22.37
CA GLU A 240 3.79 19.22 -21.62
C GLU A 240 3.74 18.92 -20.11
N GLU A 241 2.59 18.49 -19.60
CA GLU A 241 2.43 18.11 -18.19
C GLU A 241 3.24 16.85 -17.87
N MET A 242 3.34 15.88 -18.79
CA MET A 242 4.22 14.71 -18.62
C MET A 242 5.67 15.10 -18.42
N LYS A 243 6.17 16.12 -19.13
CA LYS A 243 7.55 16.61 -18.95
C LYS A 243 7.77 17.26 -17.58
N GLN A 244 6.71 17.76 -16.95
CA GLN A 244 6.76 18.42 -15.65
C GLN A 244 6.53 17.45 -14.48
N GLN A 245 6.26 16.16 -14.75
CA GLN A 245 5.99 15.17 -13.72
C GLN A 245 7.14 14.93 -12.73
N GLU A 246 8.36 15.39 -13.05
CA GLU A 246 9.47 15.37 -12.09
C GLU A 246 9.36 16.40 -10.96
N GLY A 247 8.46 17.38 -11.09
CA GLY A 247 8.12 18.35 -10.04
C GLY A 247 9.23 19.35 -9.68
N ASP A 248 10.40 19.30 -10.34
CA ASP A 248 11.55 20.18 -10.05
C ASP A 248 11.99 20.14 -8.56
N TYR A 249 11.97 18.95 -7.96
CA TYR A 249 12.51 18.68 -6.63
C TYR A 249 12.96 17.21 -6.47
N ILE A 250 13.80 16.97 -5.48
CA ILE A 250 14.22 15.63 -5.05
C ILE A 250 13.70 15.40 -3.63
N TYR A 251 13.21 14.19 -3.36
CA TYR A 251 12.95 13.75 -2.01
C TYR A 251 13.68 12.44 -1.70
N ARG A 252 14.10 12.25 -0.45
CA ARG A 252 14.82 11.07 0.01
C ARG A 252 14.23 10.54 1.31
N TYR A 253 14.26 9.23 1.46
CA TYR A 253 13.81 8.58 2.70
C TYR A 253 14.93 8.52 3.74
N ARG A 254 14.54 8.61 5.00
CA ARG A 254 15.36 8.30 6.17
C ARG A 254 14.61 7.29 7.01
N TYR A 255 15.35 6.39 7.66
CA TYR A 255 14.74 5.36 8.51
C TYR A 255 15.29 5.43 9.91
N ASN A 256 14.42 5.68 10.89
CA ASN A 256 14.71 5.70 12.31
C ASN A 256 15.93 6.57 12.67
N GLY A 257 15.98 7.79 12.12
CA GLY A 257 17.08 8.74 12.32
C GLY A 257 18.37 8.38 11.56
N GLY A 258 18.37 7.31 10.77
CA GLY A 258 19.44 6.91 9.87
C GLY A 258 19.77 7.93 8.78
N GLY A 259 20.81 7.63 8.00
CA GLY A 259 21.23 8.47 6.87
C GLY A 259 20.19 8.52 5.75
N ALA A 260 20.16 9.63 5.01
CA ALA A 260 19.30 9.77 3.83
C ALA A 260 19.62 8.70 2.78
N SER A 261 18.58 8.15 2.17
CA SER A 261 18.64 7.07 1.16
C SER A 261 18.95 5.67 1.71
N GLN A 262 18.70 5.42 3.00
CA GLN A 262 18.59 4.03 3.46
C GLN A 262 17.42 3.36 2.71
N VAL A 263 17.69 2.20 2.11
CA VAL A 263 16.67 1.39 1.42
C VAL A 263 15.61 1.04 2.47
N TRP A 264 14.38 1.50 2.22
CA TRP A 264 13.25 1.08 3.02
C TRP A 264 12.98 -0.39 2.74
N LEU A 265 13.25 -1.24 3.73
CA LEU A 265 12.82 -2.64 3.77
C LEU A 265 11.95 -2.80 5.01
N SER A 266 10.64 -2.91 4.83
CA SER A 266 9.72 -3.43 5.86
C SER A 266 9.15 -4.76 5.34
N SER A 267 9.06 -5.86 6.07
CA SER A 267 9.35 -6.15 7.48
C SER A 267 10.41 -7.26 7.63
N GLY A 268 10.99 -7.35 8.83
CA GLY A 268 11.48 -8.62 9.41
C GLY A 268 10.38 -9.36 10.15
#